data_AF-A0A5N7ZAA8-F1
#
_entry.id   AF-A0A5N7ZAA8-F1
#
_cell.length_a   1.000
_cell.length_b   1.000
_cell.length_c   1.000
_cell.angle_alpha   90.00
_cell.angle_beta   90.00
_cell.angle_gamma   90.00
#
_symmetry.space_group_name_H-M   'P 1'
#
loop_
_entity.id
_entity.type
_entity.pdbx_description
1 polymer ?
#
loop_
_entity_poly.entity_id
_entity_poly.type
_entity_poly.pdbx_seq_one_letter_code
_entity_poly.pdbx_strand_id
1 'polypeptide(L)'
;MAYLYDVKVKSIDVANKIAILDIDTIHPDAMYFSNNLAFAIRLIRDAALGDSPIAKSFDMNCLFDNNWPRENGRGYITKCELNAVRSSGDTEIKNNGKEAYWRGETDNASATLTVHFASSLWMQHLNTKSNWRSSAYPAAVEFVDRAPIDPSNEISDFSDDYVNSGGWILVKSETLKNTGSLWPKEVFIPIYTEKSYRRSTKLSGADLNKSTLEELLFKTVFALGRNGIKTFGILVPRGDDYYSVISFSNGGYSESGYKIPDLLTLGASEFNVNDSAKAVRFGA
;
A
#
# COMPACT_ATOMS: atom_id res chain seq x y z
N MET A 1 -9.52 0.80 10.59
CA MET A 1 -10.11 -0.48 10.14
C MET A 1 -10.25 -1.36 11.37
N ALA A 2 -11.36 -2.08 11.54
CA ALA A 2 -11.55 -2.94 12.71
C ALA A 2 -10.67 -4.20 12.60
N TYR A 3 -10.18 -4.69 13.73
CA TYR A 3 -9.47 -5.96 13.79
C TYR A 3 -10.47 -7.11 13.86
N LEU A 4 -10.25 -8.15 13.06
CA LEU A 4 -11.12 -9.30 12.90
C LEU A 4 -10.58 -10.55 13.62
N TYR A 5 -9.25 -10.66 13.71
CA TYR A 5 -8.57 -11.82 14.25
C TYR A 5 -7.47 -11.43 15.24
N ASP A 6 -7.28 -12.24 16.28
CA ASP A 6 -6.01 -12.34 17.00
C ASP A 6 -5.19 -13.46 16.35
N VAL A 7 -3.94 -13.18 16.03
CA VAL A 7 -3.05 -14.10 15.30
C VAL A 7 -1.78 -14.32 16.11
N LYS A 8 -1.34 -15.58 16.18
CA LYS A 8 -0.12 -15.97 16.87
C LYS A 8 0.70 -16.92 16.01
N VAL A 9 2.01 -16.74 16.01
CA VAL A 9 2.93 -17.73 15.42
C VAL A 9 3.03 -18.94 16.35
N LYS A 10 2.64 -20.10 15.86
CA LYS A 10 2.79 -21.40 16.55
C LYS A 10 4.19 -21.97 16.36
N SER A 11 4.68 -21.96 15.12
CA SER A 11 6.03 -22.42 14.78
C SER A 11 6.52 -21.79 13.48
N ILE A 12 7.84 -21.78 13.30
CA ILE A 12 8.50 -21.34 12.07
C ILE A 12 9.55 -22.38 11.71
N ASP A 13 9.54 -22.79 10.45
CA ASP A 13 10.58 -23.58 9.81
C ASP A 13 11.22 -22.73 8.71
N VAL A 14 12.35 -22.09 9.06
CA VAL A 14 13.06 -21.17 8.17
C VAL A 14 13.63 -21.89 6.94
N ALA A 15 14.10 -23.13 7.12
CA ALA A 15 14.72 -23.91 6.05
C ALA A 15 13.70 -24.27 4.97
N ASN A 16 12.50 -24.67 5.39
CA ASN A 16 11.40 -25.01 4.48
C ASN A 16 10.51 -23.81 4.10
N LYS A 17 10.80 -22.62 4.65
CA LYS A 17 10.07 -21.36 4.40
C LYS A 17 8.60 -21.46 4.84
N ILE A 18 8.35 -22.08 5.99
CA ILE A 18 7.01 -22.34 6.50
C ILE A 18 6.79 -21.60 7.82
N ALA A 19 5.64 -20.96 7.96
CA ALA A 19 5.13 -20.52 9.27
C ALA A 19 3.77 -21.15 9.53
N ILE A 20 3.55 -21.60 10.77
CA ILE A 20 2.25 -22.08 11.23
C ILE A 20 1.67 -21.04 12.17
N LEU A 21 0.46 -20.58 11.87
CA LEU A 21 -0.26 -19.57 12.61
C LEU A 21 -1.47 -20.20 13.31
N ASP A 22 -1.71 -19.82 14.55
CA ASP A 22 -3.01 -20.00 15.21
C ASP A 22 -3.76 -18.66 15.12
N ILE A 23 -5.03 -18.72 14.72
CA ILE A 23 -5.87 -17.57 14.40
C ILE A 23 -7.18 -17.72 15.19
N ASP A 24 -7.52 -16.74 16.01
CA ASP A 24 -8.76 -16.69 16.78
C ASP A 24 -9.64 -15.53 16.29
N THR A 25 -10.95 -15.74 16.13
CA THR A 25 -11.87 -14.64 15.80
C THR A 25 -12.09 -13.74 17.01
N ILE A 26 -12.03 -12.43 16.79
CA ILE A 26 -12.30 -11.41 17.81
C ILE A 26 -13.39 -10.40 17.40
N HIS A 27 -13.94 -10.56 16.20
CA HIS A 27 -15.00 -9.70 15.66
C HIS A 27 -16.07 -10.54 14.95
N PRO A 28 -17.37 -10.20 15.09
CA PRO A 28 -18.45 -11.01 14.51
C PRO A 28 -18.52 -10.92 12.98
N ASP A 29 -17.97 -9.86 12.40
CA ASP A 29 -17.83 -9.74 10.94
C ASP A 29 -16.60 -10.47 10.39
N ALA A 30 -15.84 -11.21 11.22
CA ALA A 30 -14.84 -12.14 10.74
C ALA A 30 -15.54 -13.23 9.92
N MET A 31 -15.60 -13.04 8.59
CA MET A 31 -16.54 -13.77 7.76
C MET A 31 -16.25 -15.28 7.76
N TYR A 32 -15.02 -15.73 7.48
CA TYR A 32 -14.57 -17.13 7.59
C TYR A 32 -13.03 -17.21 7.60
N PHE A 33 -12.44 -18.32 8.05
CA PHE A 33 -11.03 -18.63 7.80
C PHE A 33 -10.85 -19.12 6.36
N SER A 34 -9.74 -18.77 5.72
CA SER A 34 -9.52 -19.10 4.31
C SER A 34 -8.10 -19.57 4.04
N ASN A 35 -7.95 -20.54 3.13
CA ASN A 35 -6.65 -20.93 2.56
C ASN A 35 -6.25 -20.04 1.36
N ASN A 36 -6.93 -18.92 1.14
CA ASN A 36 -6.64 -17.97 0.07
C ASN A 36 -5.29 -17.27 0.30
N LEU A 37 -4.51 -17.07 -0.77
CA LEU A 37 -3.19 -16.43 -0.67
C LEU A 37 -3.28 -14.97 -0.22
N ALA A 38 -4.28 -14.20 -0.68
CA ALA A 38 -4.46 -12.82 -0.27
C ALA A 38 -4.82 -12.71 1.22
N PHE A 39 -5.59 -13.67 1.75
CA PHE A 39 -5.84 -13.77 3.19
C PHE A 39 -4.54 -13.96 3.98
N ALA A 40 -3.70 -14.92 3.55
CA ALA A 40 -2.40 -15.15 4.17
C ALA A 40 -1.46 -13.94 4.06
N ILE A 41 -1.35 -13.30 2.89
CA ILE A 41 -0.49 -12.12 2.70
C ILE A 41 -0.91 -11.00 3.64
N ARG A 42 -2.21 -10.72 3.77
CA ARG A 42 -2.73 -9.70 4.69
C ARG A 42 -2.42 -10.03 6.14
N LEU A 43 -2.63 -11.28 6.55
CA LEU A 43 -2.29 -11.72 7.91
C LEU A 43 -0.81 -11.43 8.21
N ILE A 44 0.09 -11.80 7.32
CA ILE A 44 1.53 -11.60 7.53
C ILE A 44 1.94 -10.13 7.42
N ARG A 45 1.29 -9.35 6.54
CA ARG A 45 1.56 -7.92 6.37
C ARG A 45 1.14 -7.11 7.58
N ASP A 46 0.03 -7.46 8.24
CA ASP A 46 -0.43 -6.80 9.47
C ASP A 46 0.54 -7.03 10.64
N ALA A 47 1.31 -8.13 10.61
CA ALA A 47 2.39 -8.39 11.58
C ALA A 47 3.65 -7.56 11.31
N ALA A 48 3.77 -6.99 10.12
CA ALA A 48 5.00 -6.40 9.62
C ALA A 48 5.07 -4.90 9.92
N LEU A 49 5.99 -4.53 10.81
CA LEU A 49 6.23 -3.15 11.22
C LEU A 49 7.65 -2.70 10.82
N GLY A 50 7.81 -1.40 10.66
CA GLY A 50 9.11 -0.75 10.44
C GLY A 50 9.84 -1.27 9.20
N ASP A 51 11.06 -1.74 9.39
CA ASP A 51 12.02 -2.02 8.33
C ASP A 51 11.92 -3.41 7.68
N SER A 52 10.91 -4.21 8.02
CA SER A 52 10.82 -5.58 7.50
C SER A 52 10.63 -5.61 5.98
N PRO A 53 11.17 -6.63 5.28
CA PRO A 53 11.06 -6.70 3.82
C PRO A 53 9.62 -6.62 3.33
N ILE A 54 8.71 -7.39 3.96
CA ILE A 54 7.30 -7.38 3.54
C ILE A 54 6.63 -6.02 3.80
N ALA A 55 7.09 -5.26 4.79
CA ALA A 55 6.56 -3.93 5.05
C ALA A 55 6.97 -2.90 3.99
N LYS A 56 8.18 -3.03 3.46
CA LYS A 56 8.73 -2.17 2.40
C LYS A 56 8.20 -2.50 1.01
N SER A 57 7.89 -3.78 0.79
CA SER A 57 7.60 -4.29 -0.56
C SER A 57 6.23 -3.86 -1.10
N PHE A 58 5.24 -3.65 -0.24
CA PHE A 58 3.91 -3.16 -0.62
C PHE A 58 3.14 -2.62 0.58
N ASP A 59 2.17 -1.76 0.33
CA ASP A 59 1.33 -1.17 1.35
C ASP A 59 -0.03 -1.87 1.49
N MET A 60 -0.84 -1.39 2.43
CA MET A 60 -2.18 -1.95 2.63
C MET A 60 -3.09 -1.74 1.41
N ASN A 61 -3.01 -0.61 0.71
CA ASN A 61 -3.84 -0.27 -0.46
C ASN A 61 -3.61 -1.25 -1.62
N CYS A 62 -2.37 -1.71 -1.83
CA CYS A 62 -2.08 -2.78 -2.79
C CYS A 62 -2.95 -4.01 -2.52
N LEU A 63 -3.20 -4.35 -1.25
CA LEU A 63 -4.02 -5.51 -0.92
C LEU A 63 -5.50 -5.30 -1.28
N PHE A 64 -6.00 -4.06 -1.23
CA PHE A 64 -7.40 -3.72 -1.59
C PHE A 64 -7.66 -3.68 -3.10
N ASP A 65 -6.64 -3.46 -3.95
CA ASP A 65 -6.77 -3.59 -5.41
C ASP A 65 -6.80 -5.06 -5.79
N ASN A 66 -7.91 -5.57 -6.33
CA ASN A 66 -8.03 -6.98 -6.73
C ASN A 66 -6.96 -7.43 -7.76
N ASN A 67 -6.38 -6.54 -8.55
CA ASN A 67 -5.37 -6.91 -9.54
C ASN A 67 -4.02 -7.21 -8.90
N TRP A 68 -3.66 -6.50 -7.85
CA TRP A 68 -2.34 -6.67 -7.23
C TRP A 68 -2.13 -8.05 -6.58
N PRO A 69 -3.01 -8.58 -5.71
CA PRO A 69 -2.83 -9.90 -5.13
C PRO A 69 -2.95 -10.98 -6.20
N ARG A 70 -3.78 -10.76 -7.24
CA ARG A 70 -3.85 -11.63 -8.42
C ARG A 70 -2.50 -11.79 -9.12
N GLU A 71 -1.82 -10.69 -9.39
CA GLU A 71 -0.57 -10.66 -10.15
C GLU A 71 0.67 -10.98 -9.32
N ASN A 72 0.63 -10.71 -8.00
CA ASN A 72 1.82 -10.75 -7.16
C ASN A 72 1.76 -11.80 -6.04
N GLY A 73 0.57 -12.32 -5.71
CA GLY A 73 0.37 -13.13 -4.50
C GLY A 73 1.27 -14.36 -4.43
N ARG A 74 1.39 -15.10 -5.54
CA ARG A 74 2.27 -16.29 -5.64
C ARG A 74 3.77 -15.97 -5.53
N GLY A 75 4.15 -14.72 -5.78
CA GLY A 75 5.52 -14.25 -5.62
C GLY A 75 5.97 -14.12 -4.17
N TYR A 76 5.03 -13.92 -3.22
CA TYR A 76 5.33 -13.85 -1.78
C TYR A 76 4.99 -15.15 -1.06
N ILE A 77 3.82 -15.73 -1.36
CA ILE A 77 3.29 -16.93 -0.71
C ILE A 77 2.98 -17.95 -1.79
N THR A 78 3.70 -19.07 -1.78
CA THR A 78 3.55 -20.13 -2.79
C THR A 78 2.34 -21.01 -2.50
N LYS A 79 2.00 -21.18 -1.22
CA LYS A 79 0.91 -22.04 -0.77
C LYS A 79 0.38 -21.59 0.59
N CYS A 80 -0.91 -21.79 0.80
CA CYS A 80 -1.59 -21.55 2.07
C CYS A 80 -2.52 -22.74 2.33
N GLU A 81 -2.46 -23.30 3.54
CA GLU A 81 -3.23 -24.49 3.94
C GLU A 81 -3.96 -24.24 5.25
N LEU A 82 -5.25 -24.53 5.25
CA LEU A 82 -6.09 -24.45 6.44
C LEU A 82 -6.18 -25.84 7.06
N ASN A 83 -5.46 -26.08 8.17
CA ASN A 83 -5.25 -27.43 8.70
C ASN A 83 -6.32 -27.85 9.72
N ALA A 84 -6.73 -26.91 10.57
CA ALA A 84 -7.72 -27.15 11.60
C ALA A 84 -8.64 -25.93 11.67
N VAL A 85 -9.94 -26.17 11.72
CA VAL A 85 -10.94 -25.13 11.94
C VAL A 85 -11.82 -25.61 13.08
N ARG A 86 -11.85 -24.86 14.17
CA ARG A 86 -12.78 -25.05 15.27
C ARG A 86 -13.89 -24.02 15.12
N SER A 87 -15.10 -24.49 14.87
CA SER A 87 -16.29 -23.64 14.98
C SER A 87 -16.55 -23.31 16.45
N SER A 88 -17.13 -22.14 16.71
CA SER A 88 -17.72 -21.82 18.00
C SER A 88 -18.70 -22.93 18.40
N GLY A 89 -18.68 -23.34 19.68
CA GLY A 89 -19.40 -24.52 20.17
C GLY A 89 -20.92 -24.48 20.06
N ASP A 90 -21.52 -23.31 19.80
CA ASP A 90 -22.97 -23.15 19.89
C ASP A 90 -23.72 -23.28 18.56
N THR A 91 -24.62 -24.26 18.52
CA THR A 91 -25.72 -24.37 17.56
C THR A 91 -26.68 -23.19 17.59
N GLU A 92 -26.71 -22.38 18.65
CA GLU A 92 -27.61 -21.22 18.81
C GLU A 92 -27.23 -20.00 17.95
N ILE A 93 -25.97 -19.85 17.54
CA ILE A 93 -25.55 -18.73 16.66
C ILE A 93 -26.29 -18.79 15.32
N LYS A 94 -26.67 -19.98 14.87
CA LYS A 94 -27.48 -20.16 13.64
C LYS A 94 -28.89 -19.59 13.77
N ASN A 95 -29.42 -19.46 14.99
CA ASN A 95 -30.84 -19.18 15.23
C ASN A 95 -31.13 -17.83 15.95
N ASN A 96 -30.19 -17.27 16.73
CA ASN A 96 -30.51 -16.17 17.67
C ASN A 96 -29.86 -14.80 17.34
N GLY A 97 -29.25 -14.66 16.16
CA GLY A 97 -28.69 -13.38 15.72
C GLY A 97 -27.34 -13.01 16.36
N LYS A 98 -26.71 -11.97 15.80
CA LYS A 98 -25.31 -11.55 16.04
C LYS A 98 -24.97 -11.17 17.50
N GLU A 99 -25.93 -11.19 18.43
CA GLU A 99 -25.83 -10.57 19.77
C GLU A 99 -25.03 -11.37 20.81
N ALA A 100 -25.09 -12.71 20.80
CA ALA A 100 -24.37 -13.55 21.77
C ALA A 100 -22.83 -13.46 21.62
N TYR A 101 -22.35 -13.27 20.39
CA TYR A 101 -20.93 -13.04 20.10
C TYR A 101 -20.41 -11.76 20.78
N TRP A 102 -21.21 -10.69 20.82
CA TRP A 102 -20.83 -9.42 21.45
C TRP A 102 -20.74 -9.48 22.99
N ARG A 103 -21.32 -10.52 23.61
CA ARG A 103 -21.31 -10.70 25.07
C ARG A 103 -20.20 -11.63 25.56
N GLY A 104 -19.42 -12.22 24.65
CA GLY A 104 -18.35 -13.17 25.00
C GLY A 104 -18.86 -14.47 25.60
N GLU A 105 -20.11 -14.83 25.30
CA GLU A 105 -20.83 -15.98 25.88
C GLU A 105 -20.55 -17.30 25.12
N THR A 106 -19.71 -17.27 24.07
CA THR A 106 -19.42 -18.43 23.21
C THR A 106 -17.92 -18.63 23.02
N ASP A 107 -17.47 -19.88 22.89
CA ASP A 107 -16.11 -20.19 22.43
C ASP A 107 -15.83 -19.49 21.09
N ASN A 108 -14.75 -18.70 21.01
CA ASN A 108 -14.34 -18.06 19.76
C ASN A 108 -13.97 -19.11 18.71
N ALA A 109 -14.35 -18.87 17.45
CA ALA A 109 -13.92 -19.73 16.36
C ALA A 109 -12.41 -19.57 16.18
N SER A 110 -11.71 -20.67 15.89
CA SER A 110 -10.26 -20.64 15.70
C SER A 110 -9.81 -21.50 14.53
N ALA A 111 -8.63 -21.22 13.99
CA ALA A 111 -8.03 -22.02 12.96
C ALA A 111 -6.50 -22.07 13.04
N THR A 112 -5.92 -23.16 12.55
CA THR A 112 -4.48 -23.27 12.31
C THR A 112 -4.22 -23.17 10.81
N LEU A 113 -3.42 -22.17 10.42
CA LEU A 113 -3.04 -21.89 9.03
C LEU A 113 -1.54 -22.18 8.82
N THR A 114 -1.19 -23.00 7.83
CA THR A 114 0.19 -23.15 7.35
C THR A 114 0.40 -22.23 6.16
N VAL A 115 1.42 -21.39 6.23
CA VAL A 115 1.80 -20.46 5.18
C VAL A 115 3.18 -20.84 4.65
N HIS A 116 3.26 -21.10 3.33
CA HIS A 116 4.51 -21.37 2.63
C HIS A 116 4.96 -20.12 1.89
N PHE A 117 6.12 -19.60 2.29
CA PHE A 117 6.70 -18.41 1.70
C PHE A 117 7.57 -18.76 0.50
N ALA A 118 7.60 -17.85 -0.47
CA ALA A 118 8.47 -17.97 -1.63
C ALA A 118 9.96 -17.82 -1.25
N SER A 119 10.24 -17.02 -0.21
CA SER A 119 11.57 -16.78 0.37
C SER A 119 11.50 -16.75 1.89
N SER A 120 12.53 -17.26 2.57
CA SER A 120 12.63 -17.22 4.03
C SER A 120 12.78 -15.79 4.57
N LEU A 121 13.28 -14.88 3.74
CA LEU A 121 13.47 -13.48 4.08
C LEU A 121 12.13 -12.75 4.31
N TRP A 122 11.03 -13.21 3.69
CA TRP A 122 9.68 -12.67 3.94
C TRP A 122 9.16 -12.98 5.36
N MET A 123 9.82 -13.87 6.09
CA MET A 123 9.44 -14.26 7.44
C MET A 123 10.28 -13.58 8.53
N GLN A 124 11.20 -12.68 8.17
CA GLN A 124 12.17 -12.11 9.12
C GLN A 124 11.53 -11.37 10.31
N HIS A 125 10.36 -10.79 10.13
CA HIS A 125 9.63 -10.10 11.20
C HIS A 125 8.85 -11.05 12.12
N LEU A 126 8.77 -12.34 11.77
CA LEU A 126 8.05 -13.34 12.54
C LEU A 126 8.99 -14.08 13.48
N ASN A 127 8.51 -14.33 14.69
CA ASN A 127 9.12 -15.26 15.63
C ASN A 127 8.02 -15.98 16.43
N THR A 128 8.36 -17.03 17.17
CA THR A 128 7.36 -17.85 17.92
C THR A 128 6.68 -17.12 19.08
N LYS A 129 7.12 -15.90 19.42
CA LYS A 129 6.44 -15.02 20.38
C LYS A 129 5.59 -13.95 19.69
N SER A 130 5.65 -13.83 18.36
CA SER A 130 4.86 -12.85 17.61
C SER A 130 3.38 -13.11 17.79
N ASN A 131 2.67 -12.08 18.24
CA ASN A 131 1.22 -12.00 18.25
C ASN A 131 0.80 -10.62 17.69
N TRP A 132 -0.30 -10.59 16.96
CA TRP A 132 -0.84 -9.33 16.44
C TRP A 132 -2.33 -9.46 16.18
N ARG A 133 -2.96 -8.30 16.01
CA ARG A 133 -4.33 -8.21 15.54
C ARG A 133 -4.34 -7.98 14.04
N SER A 134 -5.21 -8.70 13.35
CA SER A 134 -5.30 -8.68 11.89
C SER A 134 -6.68 -8.25 11.42
N SER A 135 -6.70 -7.48 10.35
CA SER A 135 -7.89 -7.07 9.60
C SER A 135 -8.07 -7.87 8.30
N ALA A 136 -7.32 -8.97 8.15
CA ALA A 136 -7.27 -9.77 6.94
C ALA A 136 -8.65 -10.25 6.47
N TYR A 137 -8.85 -10.28 5.16
CA TYR A 137 -10.02 -10.88 4.54
C TYR A 137 -9.61 -11.50 3.20
N PRO A 138 -10.29 -12.56 2.73
CA PRO A 138 -9.94 -13.21 1.47
C PRO A 138 -10.25 -12.31 0.28
N ALA A 139 -9.45 -12.41 -0.79
CA ALA A 139 -9.77 -11.79 -2.08
C ALA A 139 -10.22 -12.87 -3.06
N ALA A 140 -11.39 -12.68 -3.68
CA ALA A 140 -11.94 -13.57 -4.69
C ALA A 140 -11.27 -13.32 -6.05
N VAL A 141 -10.01 -13.73 -6.18
CA VAL A 141 -9.19 -13.51 -7.38
C VAL A 141 -8.50 -14.80 -7.83
N GLU A 142 -8.35 -14.96 -9.14
CA GLU A 142 -7.58 -16.06 -9.72
C GLU A 142 -6.11 -15.69 -9.80
N PHE A 143 -5.29 -16.27 -8.92
CA PHE A 143 -3.85 -15.97 -8.84
C PHE A 143 -3.10 -16.46 -10.08
N VAL A 144 -2.35 -15.55 -10.69
CA VAL A 144 -1.47 -15.85 -11.81
C VAL A 144 -0.17 -16.46 -11.28
N ASP A 145 0.34 -17.49 -11.95
CA ASP A 145 1.64 -18.06 -11.64
C ASP A 145 2.76 -17.03 -11.80
N ARG A 146 3.64 -16.97 -10.81
CA ARG A 146 4.74 -16.00 -10.75
C ARG A 146 5.97 -16.66 -10.14
N ALA A 147 7.13 -16.29 -10.63
CA ALA A 147 8.39 -16.65 -9.99
C ALA A 147 8.45 -16.06 -8.55
N PRO A 148 9.14 -16.73 -7.61
CA PRO A 148 9.43 -16.17 -6.30
C PRO A 148 9.99 -14.76 -6.38
N ILE A 149 9.43 -13.82 -5.62
CA ILE A 149 10.00 -12.49 -5.44
C ILE A 149 11.08 -12.61 -4.38
N ASP A 150 12.29 -12.23 -4.75
CA ASP A 150 13.47 -12.31 -3.90
C ASP A 150 13.75 -10.94 -3.24
N PRO A 151 13.52 -10.79 -1.93
CA PRO A 151 13.79 -9.53 -1.25
C PRO A 151 15.29 -9.24 -1.05
N SER A 152 16.19 -10.21 -1.32
CA SER A 152 17.63 -9.93 -1.34
C SER A 152 18.05 -9.17 -2.60
N ASN A 153 17.26 -9.31 -3.66
CA ASN A 153 17.32 -8.55 -4.89
C ASN A 153 16.23 -7.47 -4.89
N GLU A 154 16.08 -6.72 -3.80
CA GLU A 154 15.63 -5.33 -3.95
C GLU A 154 16.70 -4.55 -4.73
N ILE A 155 16.88 -4.92 -6.01
CA ILE A 155 17.10 -3.93 -7.05
C ILE A 155 15.76 -3.20 -7.10
N SER A 156 15.58 -2.33 -6.13
CA SER A 156 14.99 -1.03 -6.31
C SER A 156 15.19 -0.66 -7.80
N ASP A 157 14.16 -0.81 -8.65
CA ASP A 157 14.22 -0.34 -10.06
C ASP A 157 14.51 1.17 -10.15
N PHE A 158 14.54 1.80 -8.98
CA PHE A 158 15.08 3.08 -8.62
C PHE A 158 16.61 3.01 -8.47
N SER A 159 17.32 3.64 -9.41
CA SER A 159 18.78 3.77 -9.46
C SER A 159 19.42 4.07 -8.09
N ASP A 160 20.65 3.58 -7.89
CA ASP A 160 21.54 3.85 -6.74
C ASP A 160 21.72 5.34 -6.39
N ASP A 161 21.29 6.25 -7.27
CA ASP A 161 21.15 7.68 -6.99
C ASP A 161 20.08 8.03 -5.94
N TYR A 162 19.32 7.07 -5.38
CA TYR A 162 18.28 7.31 -4.35
C TYR A 162 18.76 8.15 -3.14
N VAL A 163 20.05 8.07 -2.79
CA VAL A 163 20.65 8.86 -1.70
C VAL A 163 21.13 10.25 -2.18
N ASN A 164 21.39 10.41 -3.48
CA ASN A 164 21.91 11.62 -4.11
C ASN A 164 20.85 12.46 -4.86
N SER A 165 19.65 11.92 -5.08
CA SER A 165 18.68 12.45 -6.04
C SER A 165 17.90 13.69 -5.58
N GLY A 166 18.24 14.23 -4.40
CA GLY A 166 17.69 15.49 -3.92
C GLY A 166 16.18 15.47 -3.69
N GLY A 167 15.55 14.32 -3.48
CA GLY A 167 14.11 14.20 -3.16
C GLY A 167 13.23 13.65 -4.29
N TRP A 168 13.76 13.44 -5.49
CA TRP A 168 13.01 12.88 -6.62
C TRP A 168 13.67 11.65 -7.17
N ILE A 169 12.94 10.86 -7.96
CA ILE A 169 13.53 9.76 -8.71
C ILE A 169 13.09 9.76 -10.15
N LEU A 170 14.05 9.52 -11.04
CA LEU A 170 13.80 9.39 -12.46
C LEU A 170 13.22 8.00 -12.74
N VAL A 171 12.04 7.96 -13.35
CA VAL A 171 11.40 6.72 -13.78
C VAL A 171 11.05 6.79 -15.25
N LYS A 172 11.08 5.66 -15.95
CA LYS A 172 10.54 5.56 -17.30
C LYS A 172 9.03 5.71 -17.23
N SER A 173 8.47 6.61 -18.03
CA SER A 173 7.04 6.89 -17.95
C SER A 173 6.21 5.64 -18.18
N GLU A 174 6.60 4.73 -19.09
CA GLU A 174 5.91 3.46 -19.37
C GLU A 174 5.61 2.57 -18.15
N THR A 175 6.34 2.75 -17.04
CA THR A 175 6.11 2.04 -15.78
C THR A 175 4.92 2.58 -14.98
N LEU A 176 4.43 3.77 -15.34
CA LEU A 176 3.28 4.43 -14.72
C LEU A 176 2.00 3.99 -15.45
N LYS A 177 1.09 3.29 -14.75
CA LYS A 177 -0.18 2.73 -15.28
C LYS A 177 -1.08 3.73 -16.06
N ASN A 178 -0.81 5.04 -16.00
CA ASN A 178 -1.62 6.10 -16.62
C ASN A 178 -0.88 6.91 -17.68
N THR A 179 0.15 6.35 -18.34
CA THR A 179 0.81 7.01 -19.47
C THR A 179 -0.09 7.09 -20.68
N GLY A 180 -0.84 8.18 -20.77
CA GLY A 180 -1.24 8.70 -22.08
C GLY A 180 -0.01 9.13 -22.88
N SER A 181 -0.18 9.34 -24.19
CA SER A 181 0.86 9.76 -25.15
C SER A 181 1.56 11.09 -24.83
N LEU A 182 1.14 11.79 -23.77
CA LEU A 182 1.60 13.12 -23.41
C LEU A 182 2.79 13.12 -22.45
N TRP A 183 3.13 12.00 -21.82
CA TRP A 183 4.28 11.94 -20.91
C TRP A 183 5.61 12.00 -21.66
N PRO A 184 6.63 12.67 -21.12
CA PRO A 184 8.00 12.49 -21.59
C PRO A 184 8.45 11.03 -21.37
N LYS A 185 9.50 10.59 -22.06
CA LYS A 185 10.03 9.22 -21.95
C LYS A 185 10.45 8.86 -20.51
N GLU A 186 11.00 9.84 -19.80
CA GLU A 186 11.41 9.71 -18.40
C GLU A 186 10.90 10.93 -17.63
N VAL A 187 10.56 10.72 -16.36
CA VAL A 187 9.95 11.75 -15.51
C VAL A 187 10.45 11.62 -14.07
N PHE A 188 10.63 12.76 -13.42
CA PHE A 188 11.00 12.81 -12.00
C PHE A 188 9.74 12.74 -11.13
N ILE A 189 9.63 11.69 -10.32
CA ILE A 189 8.56 11.53 -9.32
C ILE A 189 9.07 11.89 -7.92
N PRO A 190 8.26 12.54 -7.06
CA PRO A 190 8.66 12.78 -5.67
C PRO A 190 8.80 11.45 -4.92
N ILE A 191 9.85 11.30 -4.11
CA ILE A 191 10.11 10.09 -3.29
C ILE A 191 9.37 10.14 -1.95
N TYR A 192 9.19 11.35 -1.41
CA TYR A 192 8.58 11.59 -0.11
C TYR A 192 7.18 12.20 -0.22
N THR A 193 6.44 12.22 0.89
CA THR A 193 5.17 12.96 1.02
C THR A 193 5.38 14.47 0.93
N GLU A 194 4.29 15.21 0.75
CA GLU A 194 4.28 16.67 0.61
C GLU A 194 4.95 17.42 1.77
N LYS A 195 5.02 16.80 2.96
CA LYS A 195 5.67 17.36 4.16
C LYS A 195 7.18 17.55 4.00
N SER A 196 7.80 16.81 3.09
CA SER A 196 9.25 16.80 2.87
C SER A 196 9.69 17.84 1.82
N TYR A 197 8.73 18.53 1.21
CA TYR A 197 8.97 19.56 0.21
C TYR A 197 8.40 20.88 0.69
N ARG A 198 8.95 21.96 0.16
CA ARG A 198 8.39 23.29 0.30
C ARG A 198 8.07 23.84 -1.06
N ARG A 199 7.16 24.80 -1.08
CA ARG A 199 6.79 25.50 -2.30
C ARG A 199 7.88 26.54 -2.63
N SER A 200 8.62 26.36 -3.72
CA SER A 200 9.69 27.27 -4.14
C SER A 200 9.14 28.51 -4.83
N THR A 201 8.05 28.36 -5.56
CA THR A 201 7.34 29.45 -6.26
C THR A 201 5.86 29.42 -5.95
N LYS A 202 5.20 30.57 -5.85
CA LYS A 202 3.75 30.66 -5.63
C LYS A 202 3.12 31.54 -6.70
N LEU A 203 2.40 30.92 -7.61
CA LEU A 203 1.54 31.56 -8.61
C LEU A 203 0.15 31.78 -8.02
N SER A 204 -0.46 32.93 -8.31
CA SER A 204 -1.84 33.25 -7.93
C SER A 204 -2.42 34.35 -8.83
N GLY A 205 -3.75 34.45 -8.91
CA GLY A 205 -4.40 35.52 -9.66
C GLY A 205 -4.02 35.51 -11.15
N ALA A 206 -3.53 36.63 -11.67
CA ALA A 206 -3.12 36.76 -13.07
C ALA A 206 -1.90 35.89 -13.46
N ASP A 207 -1.09 35.48 -12.47
CA ASP A 207 0.05 34.58 -12.69
C ASP A 207 -0.39 33.14 -12.96
N LEU A 208 -1.66 32.80 -12.72
CA LEU A 208 -2.23 31.51 -13.11
C LEU A 208 -2.76 31.63 -14.54
N ASN A 209 -1.87 31.39 -15.50
CA ASN A 209 -2.22 31.39 -16.92
C ASN A 209 -1.59 30.18 -17.64
N LYS A 210 -2.07 29.92 -18.86
CA LYS A 210 -1.67 28.74 -19.64
C LYS A 210 -0.14 28.61 -19.78
N SER A 211 0.54 29.70 -20.13
CA SER A 211 2.00 29.72 -20.31
C SER A 211 2.73 29.26 -19.06
N THR A 212 2.37 29.80 -17.89
CA THR A 212 3.02 29.44 -16.62
C THR A 212 2.74 28.00 -16.19
N LEU A 213 1.54 27.46 -16.49
CA LEU A 213 1.23 26.05 -16.21
C LEU A 213 1.98 25.12 -17.15
N GLU A 214 2.14 25.51 -18.42
CA GLU A 214 2.92 24.75 -19.41
C GLU A 214 4.39 24.62 -19.00
N GLU A 215 5.00 25.67 -18.44
CA GLU A 215 6.36 25.62 -17.88
C GLU A 215 6.49 24.69 -16.66
N LEU A 216 5.38 24.38 -15.99
CA LEU A 216 5.32 23.51 -14.82
C LEU A 216 4.91 22.06 -15.16
N LEU A 217 4.62 21.75 -16.43
CA LEU A 217 4.27 20.39 -16.83
C LEU A 217 5.38 19.41 -16.49
N PHE A 218 4.96 18.23 -16.02
CA PHE A 218 5.78 17.13 -15.57
C PHE A 218 6.70 17.45 -14.39
N LYS A 219 6.53 18.62 -13.74
CA LYS A 219 7.19 18.96 -12.49
C LYS A 219 6.29 18.65 -11.31
N THR A 220 6.92 18.41 -10.17
CA THR A 220 6.19 18.29 -8.90
C THR A 220 5.73 19.66 -8.45
N VAL A 221 4.44 19.79 -8.13
CA VAL A 221 3.78 21.04 -7.78
C VAL A 221 2.93 20.87 -6.53
N PHE A 222 2.71 21.99 -5.83
CA PHE A 222 1.63 22.15 -4.88
C PHE A 222 0.49 22.94 -5.52
N ALA A 223 -0.72 22.39 -5.52
CA ALA A 223 -1.91 23.11 -5.96
C ALA A 223 -2.91 23.30 -4.80
N LEU A 224 -3.62 24.42 -4.83
CA LEU A 224 -4.78 24.69 -3.98
C LEU A 224 -5.91 25.16 -4.90
N GLY A 225 -6.98 24.39 -4.95
CA GLY A 225 -8.21 24.78 -5.64
C GLY A 225 -8.99 25.81 -4.85
N ARG A 226 -9.84 26.58 -5.52
CA ARG A 226 -10.81 27.52 -4.90
C ARG A 226 -11.84 26.81 -4.02
N ASN A 227 -12.07 25.52 -4.27
CA ASN A 227 -12.87 24.64 -3.43
C ASN A 227 -12.15 24.21 -2.12
N GLY A 228 -10.92 24.67 -1.88
CA GLY A 228 -10.14 24.35 -0.69
C GLY A 228 -9.32 23.06 -0.77
N ILE A 229 -9.43 22.29 -1.87
CA ILE A 229 -8.67 21.05 -2.04
C ILE A 229 -7.20 21.36 -2.27
N LYS A 230 -6.33 20.79 -1.42
CA LYS A 230 -4.88 20.86 -1.53
C LYS A 230 -4.34 19.57 -2.15
N THR A 231 -3.43 19.70 -3.10
CA THR A 231 -2.77 18.55 -3.74
C THR A 231 -1.29 18.78 -3.92
N PHE A 232 -0.56 17.68 -4.00
CA PHE A 232 0.88 17.63 -4.19
C PHE A 232 1.23 16.45 -5.08
N GLY A 233 1.94 16.71 -6.17
CA GLY A 233 2.23 15.69 -7.17
C GLY A 233 2.70 16.26 -8.49
N ILE A 234 2.73 15.44 -9.53
CA ILE A 234 3.18 15.88 -10.86
C ILE A 234 2.05 16.55 -11.61
N LEU A 235 2.30 17.74 -12.14
CA LEU A 235 1.36 18.43 -13.04
C LEU A 235 1.39 17.78 -14.43
N VAL A 236 0.23 17.37 -14.95
CA VAL A 236 0.10 16.78 -16.30
C VAL A 236 -1.02 17.46 -17.09
N PRO A 237 -0.89 17.56 -18.42
CA PRO A 237 -1.96 18.07 -19.26
C PRO A 237 -3.02 16.98 -19.52
N ARG A 238 -4.30 17.36 -19.60
CA ARG A 238 -5.42 16.44 -19.88
C ARG A 238 -6.29 16.86 -21.08
N GLY A 239 -5.98 17.97 -21.74
CA GLY A 239 -6.74 18.54 -22.87
C GLY A 239 -7.16 19.99 -22.58
N ASP A 240 -7.83 20.65 -23.53
CA ASP A 240 -8.37 22.02 -23.50
C ASP A 240 -8.39 22.74 -22.12
N ASP A 241 -7.26 23.37 -21.78
CA ASP A 241 -7.02 24.14 -20.54
C ASP A 241 -7.36 23.39 -19.23
N TYR A 242 -7.33 22.06 -19.28
CA TYR A 242 -7.51 21.14 -18.16
C TYR A 242 -6.18 20.46 -17.80
N TYR A 243 -5.84 20.57 -16.52
CA TYR A 243 -4.60 20.06 -15.96
C TYR A 243 -4.91 19.18 -14.78
N SER A 244 -4.08 18.18 -14.54
CA SER A 244 -4.21 17.33 -13.38
C SER A 244 -2.93 17.31 -12.56
N VAL A 245 -3.08 17.20 -11.25
CA VAL A 245 -1.98 16.88 -10.34
C VAL A 245 -2.11 15.41 -9.98
N ILE A 246 -1.15 14.61 -10.44
CA ILE A 246 -1.04 13.18 -10.10
C ILE A 246 -0.21 13.08 -8.82
N SER A 247 -0.90 12.76 -7.73
CA SER A 247 -0.30 12.57 -6.41
C SER A 247 0.13 11.12 -6.29
N PHE A 248 1.39 10.90 -5.91
CA PHE A 248 1.90 9.56 -5.63
C PHE A 248 1.74 9.25 -4.15
N SER A 249 1.50 7.99 -3.84
CA SER A 249 1.42 7.48 -2.48
C SER A 249 1.87 6.03 -2.47
N ASN A 250 2.03 5.48 -1.28
CA ASN A 250 2.31 4.06 -1.12
C ASN A 250 1.25 3.15 -1.76
N GLY A 251 0.02 3.65 -1.89
CA GLY A 251 -1.11 2.88 -2.36
C GLY A 251 -1.40 2.98 -3.84
N GLY A 252 -0.45 3.50 -4.60
CA GLY A 252 -0.65 3.94 -5.97
C GLY A 252 -0.80 5.45 -6.03
N TYR A 253 -1.52 5.92 -7.04
CA TYR A 253 -1.65 7.34 -7.32
C TYR A 253 -3.10 7.78 -7.26
N SER A 254 -3.29 9.04 -6.92
CA SER A 254 -4.56 9.74 -7.05
C SER A 254 -4.40 10.91 -8.00
N GLU A 255 -5.52 11.37 -8.56
CA GLU A 255 -5.51 12.47 -9.51
C GLU A 255 -6.53 13.52 -9.06
N SER A 256 -6.14 14.79 -9.19
CA SER A 256 -7.06 15.91 -9.04
C SER A 256 -6.92 16.82 -10.23
N GLY A 257 -8.00 16.99 -10.97
CA GLY A 257 -8.05 17.83 -12.14
C GLY A 257 -8.52 19.26 -11.83
N TYR A 258 -8.02 20.21 -12.60
CA TYR A 258 -8.19 21.64 -12.44
C TYR A 258 -8.34 22.30 -13.80
N LYS A 259 -9.30 23.22 -13.94
CA LYS A 259 -9.19 24.30 -14.92
C LYS A 259 -8.46 25.47 -14.26
N ILE A 260 -7.82 26.32 -15.06
CA ILE A 260 -7.12 27.52 -14.57
C ILE A 260 -8.00 28.39 -13.63
N PRO A 261 -9.29 28.68 -13.94
CA PRO A 261 -10.14 29.47 -13.05
C PRO A 261 -10.39 28.82 -11.68
N ASP A 262 -10.30 27.50 -11.60
CA ASP A 262 -10.55 26.73 -10.37
C ASP A 262 -9.34 26.72 -9.45
N LEU A 263 -8.16 27.13 -9.93
CA LEU A 263 -6.95 27.23 -9.12
C LEU A 263 -6.95 28.53 -8.32
N LEU A 264 -6.70 28.41 -7.02
CA LEU A 264 -6.43 29.55 -6.14
C LEU A 264 -4.93 29.84 -6.11
N THR A 265 -4.10 28.80 -5.99
CA THR A 265 -2.64 28.90 -6.07
C THR A 265 -2.03 27.65 -6.67
N LEU A 266 -0.93 27.80 -7.39
CA LEU A 266 -0.09 26.71 -7.89
C LEU A 266 1.38 27.06 -7.62
N GLY A 267 2.26 26.09 -7.51
CA GLY A 267 3.66 26.37 -7.29
C GLY A 267 4.55 25.17 -7.45
N ALA A 268 5.76 25.36 -7.99
CA ALA A 268 6.75 24.31 -8.04
C ALA A 268 7.17 23.88 -6.62
N SER A 269 7.49 22.60 -6.45
CA SER A 269 8.09 22.11 -5.22
C SER A 269 9.61 22.14 -5.29
N GLU A 270 10.23 22.34 -4.14
CA GLU A 270 11.63 22.01 -3.92
C GLU A 270 11.77 21.14 -2.68
N PHE A 271 12.72 20.21 -2.71
CA PHE A 271 12.99 19.34 -1.58
C PHE A 271 13.66 20.12 -0.46
N ASN A 272 13.20 19.92 0.77
CA ASN A 272 13.75 20.63 1.91
C ASN A 272 15.03 19.95 2.42
N VAL A 273 16.16 20.26 1.76
CA VAL A 273 17.50 19.67 2.04
C VAL A 273 17.95 19.89 3.49
N ASN A 274 17.46 20.93 4.17
CA ASN A 274 17.90 21.33 5.51
C ASN A 274 17.23 20.56 6.66
N ASP A 275 16.34 19.60 6.37
CA ASP A 275 15.60 18.87 7.40
C ASP A 275 15.30 17.41 7.01
N SER A 276 16.37 16.64 6.77
CA SER A 276 16.29 15.21 6.44
C SER A 276 15.63 14.37 7.55
N ALA A 277 15.55 14.87 8.78
CA ALA A 277 14.83 14.26 9.90
C ALA A 277 13.29 14.36 9.77
N LYS A 278 12.78 15.23 8.88
CA LYS A 278 11.35 15.35 8.54
C LYS A 278 11.00 14.71 7.19
N ALA A 279 11.91 13.96 6.60
CA ALA A 279 11.66 13.20 5.39
C ALA A 279 10.67 12.08 5.68
N VAL A 280 9.37 12.39 5.51
CA VAL A 280 8.30 11.40 5.64
C VAL A 280 8.18 10.70 4.30
N ARG A 281 8.84 9.55 4.20
CA ARG A 281 8.66 8.63 3.07
C ARG A 281 7.19 8.29 2.94
N PHE A 282 6.75 7.98 1.73
CA PHE A 282 5.47 7.30 1.60
C PHE A 282 5.57 6.03 2.46
N GLY A 283 4.81 5.96 3.57
CA GLY A 283 4.83 4.84 4.53
C GLY A 283 5.76 4.93 5.74
N ALA A 284 5.72 6.04 6.47
CA ALA A 284 6.02 6.00 7.91
C ALA A 284 4.72 5.86 8.69
#